data_AF-T1C7X2-F1
#
_entry.id   AF-T1C7X2-F1
#
_cell.length_a   1.000
_cell.length_b   1.000
_cell.length_c   1.000
_cell.angle_alpha   90.00
_cell.angle_beta   90.00
_cell.angle_gamma   90.00
#
_symmetry.space_group_name_H-M   'P 1'
#
loop_
_entity.id
_entity.type
_entity.pdbx_description
1 polymer ?
#
loop_
_entity_poly.entity_id
_entity_poly.type
_entity_poly.pdbx_seq_one_letter_code
_entity_poly.pdbx_strand_id
1 'polypeptide(L)'
;MNVSWLPPLPRLKRADKLLIAGVLGPIVLVWVLLVGFDAFLQFARQLSNLGRNGYTLGQAAYFIMLTLPRRSFEMYGNAALIGTLLGLGGLAASNELTALRAAGMSRLRIGGAVL
;
A
#
# COMPACT_ATOMS: atom_id res chain seq x y z
N MET A 1 11.01 -5.05 -42.96
CA MET A 1 10.13 -4.16 -42.17
C MET A 1 10.82 -3.89 -40.84
N ASN A 2 11.51 -2.75 -40.73
CA ASN A 2 12.29 -2.38 -39.55
C ASN A 2 11.38 -1.66 -38.54
N VAL A 3 11.27 -2.19 -37.32
CA VAL A 3 10.35 -1.71 -36.27
C VAL A 3 11.02 -0.58 -35.48
N SER A 4 11.28 0.55 -36.13
CA SER A 4 12.01 1.69 -35.54
C SER A 4 11.12 2.80 -34.94
N TRP A 5 9.82 2.56 -34.76
CA TRP A 5 8.82 3.57 -34.33
C TRP A 5 8.56 3.65 -32.83
N LEU A 6 9.36 2.99 -32.00
CA LEU A 6 9.28 3.16 -30.54
C LEU A 6 10.09 4.40 -30.14
N PRO A 7 9.45 5.48 -29.65
CA PRO A 7 10.19 6.62 -29.13
C PRO A 7 11.13 6.12 -28.02
N PRO A 8 12.43 6.49 -28.03
CA PRO A 8 13.35 6.10 -26.98
C PRO A 8 12.83 6.64 -25.65
N LEU A 9 12.44 5.75 -24.73
CA LEU A 9 11.98 6.14 -23.40
C LEU A 9 13.11 6.93 -22.72
N PRO A 10 12.91 8.21 -22.38
CA PRO A 10 13.90 8.95 -21.63
C PRO A 10 14.11 8.23 -20.29
N ARG A 11 15.35 7.78 -20.04
CA ARG A 11 15.78 7.02 -18.86
C ARG A 11 15.72 7.89 -17.60
N LEU A 12 14.52 8.20 -17.12
CA LEU A 12 14.30 9.06 -15.96
C LEU A 12 14.09 8.19 -14.71
N LYS A 13 15.14 7.47 -14.31
CA LYS A 13 15.18 6.68 -13.04
C LYS A 13 14.68 7.47 -11.82
N ARG A 14 14.80 8.80 -11.85
CA ARG A 14 14.37 9.70 -10.76
C ARG A 14 12.86 9.91 -10.72
N ALA A 15 12.20 10.05 -11.88
CA ALA A 15 10.77 10.29 -11.93
C ALA A 15 9.99 9.03 -11.52
N ASP A 16 10.45 7.86 -11.98
CA ASP A 16 9.87 6.58 -11.56
C ASP A 16 10.05 6.36 -10.06
N LYS A 17 11.24 6.67 -9.51
CA LYS A 17 11.50 6.58 -8.07
C LYS A 17 10.60 7.51 -7.25
N LEU A 18 10.30 8.70 -7.76
CA LEU A 18 9.40 9.65 -7.10
C LEU A 18 7.95 9.14 -7.09
N LEU A 19 7.46 8.64 -8.24
CA LEU A 19 6.13 8.01 -8.32
C LEU A 19 6.02 6.80 -7.39
N ILE A 20 7.00 5.91 -7.43
CA ILE A 20 7.04 4.71 -6.58
C ILE A 20 7.10 5.10 -5.10
N ALA A 21 7.99 6.01 -4.70
CA ALA A 21 8.09 6.44 -3.30
C ALA A 21 6.81 7.15 -2.81
N GLY A 22 6.20 7.98 -3.67
CA GLY A 22 4.97 8.70 -3.36
C GLY A 22 3.74 7.80 -3.21
N VAL A 23 3.73 6.63 -3.86
CA VAL A 23 2.62 5.65 -3.78
C VAL A 23 2.89 4.56 -2.74
N LEU A 24 4.12 4.06 -2.67
CA LEU A 24 4.47 2.94 -1.81
C LEU A 24 4.45 3.31 -0.32
N GLY A 25 4.81 4.55 0.03
CA GLY A 25 4.68 5.06 1.41
C GLY A 25 3.24 5.00 1.94
N PRO A 26 2.26 5.62 1.25
CA PRO A 26 0.84 5.54 1.60
C PRO A 26 0.27 4.12 1.60
N ILE A 27 0.66 3.25 0.67
CA ILE A 27 0.24 1.83 0.68
C ILE A 27 0.69 1.14 1.95
N VAL A 28 1.98 1.24 2.30
CA VAL A 28 2.53 0.62 3.51
C VAL A 28 1.87 1.21 4.76
N LEU A 29 1.67 2.53 4.80
CA LEU A 29 1.02 3.21 5.91
C LEU A 29 -0.39 2.67 6.13
N VAL A 30 -1.22 2.64 5.09
CA VAL A 30 -2.59 2.14 5.17
C VAL A 30 -2.61 0.65 5.53
N TRP A 31 -1.70 -0.14 4.96
CA TRP A 31 -1.62 -1.57 5.25
C TRP A 31 -1.34 -1.84 6.73
N VAL A 32 -0.34 -1.16 7.30
CA VAL A 32 -0.02 -1.24 8.73
C VAL A 32 -1.21 -0.77 9.58
N LEU A 33 -1.89 0.29 9.17
CA LEU A 33 -3.04 0.85 9.90
C LEU A 33 -4.22 -0.14 9.92
N LEU A 34 -4.55 -0.75 8.78
CA LEU A 34 -5.63 -1.74 8.68
C LEU A 34 -5.32 -3.01 9.48
N VAL A 35 -4.12 -3.57 9.31
CA VAL A 35 -3.70 -4.79 10.01
C VAL A 35 -3.58 -4.54 11.52
N GLY A 36 -2.99 -3.41 11.91
CA GLY A 36 -2.84 -3.02 13.31
C GLY A 36 -4.18 -2.79 13.99
N PHE A 37 -5.11 -2.10 13.31
CA PHE A 37 -6.45 -1.89 13.84
C PHE A 37 -7.25 -3.19 13.97
N ASP A 38 -7.19 -4.08 12.97
CA ASP A 38 -7.85 -5.38 13.04
C ASP A 38 -7.28 -6.27 14.16
N ALA A 39 -5.95 -6.25 14.35
CA ALA A 39 -5.27 -6.94 15.45
C ALA A 39 -5.68 -6.37 16.82
N PHE A 40 -5.78 -5.04 16.94
CA PHE A 40 -6.26 -4.39 18.16
C PHE A 40 -7.71 -4.78 18.48
N LEU A 41 -8.60 -4.79 17.48
CA LEU A 41 -9.98 -5.24 17.68
C LEU A 41 -10.06 -6.71 18.09
N GLN A 42 -9.23 -7.58 17.52
CA GLN A 42 -9.13 -8.97 17.99
C GLN A 42 -8.67 -9.05 19.43
N PHE A 43 -7.65 -8.29 19.79
CA PHE A 43 -7.14 -8.25 21.15
C PHE A 43 -8.23 -7.79 22.13
N ALA A 44 -8.98 -6.74 21.79
CA ALA A 44 -10.11 -6.26 22.58
C ALA A 44 -11.22 -7.34 22.75
N ARG A 45 -11.55 -8.07 21.68
CA ARG A 45 -12.51 -9.20 21.75
C ARG A 45 -12.02 -10.35 22.63
N GLN A 46 -10.72 -10.64 22.59
CA GLN A 46 -10.13 -11.63 23.50
C GLN A 46 -10.17 -11.14 24.94
N LEU A 47 -9.93 -9.84 25.17
CA LEU A 47 -10.02 -9.21 26.48
C LEU A 47 -11.44 -9.32 27.09
N SER A 48 -12.49 -9.16 26.28
CA SER A 48 -13.87 -9.37 26.75
C SER A 48 -14.22 -10.83 27.05
N ASN A 49 -13.42 -11.79 26.56
CA ASN A 49 -13.58 -13.22 26.82
C ASN A 49 -12.68 -13.72 27.98
N LEU A 50 -11.89 -12.85 28.61
CA LEU A 50 -11.20 -13.18 29.86
C LEU A 50 -12.24 -13.45 30.95
N GLY A 51 -12.44 -14.72 31.30
CA GLY A 51 -13.38 -15.15 32.33
C GLY A 51 -14.07 -16.50 32.09
N ARG A 52 -13.98 -17.09 30.89
CA ARG A 52 -14.47 -18.46 30.63
C ARG A 52 -13.30 -19.39 30.26
N ASN A 53 -13.06 -20.42 31.09
CA ASN A 53 -12.16 -21.57 30.83
C ASN A 53 -10.62 -21.34 30.82
N GLY A 54 -10.05 -20.50 31.70
CA GLY A 54 -8.58 -20.51 31.90
C GLY A 54 -7.75 -20.00 30.71
N TYR A 55 -8.37 -19.21 29.83
CA TYR A 55 -7.71 -18.58 28.68
C TYR A 55 -6.65 -17.57 29.18
N THR A 56 -5.37 -17.87 28.93
CA THR A 56 -4.24 -17.04 29.38
C THR A 56 -3.90 -16.00 28.31
N LEU A 57 -3.62 -14.75 28.71
CA LEU A 57 -3.16 -13.64 27.84
C LEU A 57 -2.02 -14.05 26.88
N GLY A 58 -1.15 -14.97 27.31
CA GLY A 58 -0.08 -15.52 26.47
C GLY A 58 -0.57 -16.37 25.29
N GLN A 59 -1.65 -17.15 25.45
CA GLN A 59 -2.26 -17.91 24.36
C GLN A 59 -2.98 -16.98 23.36
N ALA A 60 -3.61 -15.90 23.87
CA ALA A 60 -4.22 -14.87 23.05
C ALA A 60 -3.18 -14.19 22.12
N ALA A 61 -2.04 -13.79 22.68
CA ALA A 61 -0.95 -13.17 21.92
C ALA A 61 -0.35 -14.13 20.88
N TYR A 62 -0.13 -15.39 21.25
CA TYR A 62 0.39 -16.41 20.31
C TYR A 62 -0.60 -16.69 19.17
N PHE A 63 -1.90 -16.75 19.48
CA PHE A 63 -2.95 -16.94 18.47
C PHE A 63 -3.04 -15.76 17.50
N ILE A 64 -2.97 -14.52 18.01
CA ILE A 64 -2.94 -13.31 17.18
C ILE A 64 -1.69 -13.31 16.29
N MET A 65 -0.52 -13.67 16.83
CA MET A 65 0.72 -13.75 16.05
C MET A 65 0.65 -14.82 14.93
N LEU A 66 -0.03 -15.93 15.15
CA LEU A 66 -0.26 -16.98 14.14
C LEU A 66 -1.29 -16.58 13.07
N THR A 67 -2.27 -15.73 13.42
CA THR A 67 -3.34 -15.30 12.50
C THR A 67 -3.02 -13.99 11.78
N LEU A 68 -2.08 -13.20 12.30
CA LEU A 68 -1.60 -11.95 11.71
C LEU A 68 -1.08 -12.10 10.27
N PRO A 69 -0.22 -13.09 9.93
CA PRO A 69 0.31 -13.24 8.58
C PRO A 69 -0.82 -13.44 7.56
N ARG A 70 -1.77 -14.34 7.87
CA ARG A 70 -2.93 -14.60 7.03
C ARG A 70 -3.77 -13.35 6.81
N ARG A 71 -4.10 -12.63 7.89
CA ARG A 71 -4.91 -11.40 7.83
C ARG A 71 -4.22 -10.27 7.07
N SER A 72 -2.89 -10.19 7.20
CA SER A 72 -2.10 -9.20 6.46
C SER A 72 -2.21 -9.40 4.94
N PHE A 73 -2.21 -10.64 4.46
CA PHE A 73 -2.40 -10.96 3.05
C PHE A 73 -3.83 -10.70 2.58
N GLU A 74 -4.83 -11.02 3.40
CA GLU A 74 -6.24 -10.74 3.10
C GLU A 74 -6.51 -9.22 2.97
N MET A 75 -5.85 -8.40 3.79
CA MET A 75 -6.00 -6.94 3.80
C MET A 75 -5.12 -6.23 2.76
N TYR A 76 -4.14 -6.92 2.16
CA TYR A 76 -3.19 -6.30 1.24
C TYR A 76 -3.89 -5.66 0.02
N GLY A 77 -4.88 -6.33 -0.57
CA GLY A 77 -5.62 -5.78 -1.71
C GLY A 77 -6.38 -4.50 -1.37
N ASN A 78 -7.04 -4.46 -0.21
CA ASN A 78 -7.76 -3.28 0.26
C ASN A 78 -6.79 -2.12 0.54
N ALA A 79 -5.65 -2.42 1.17
CA ALA A 79 -4.61 -1.44 1.45
C ALA A 79 -3.98 -0.88 0.18
N ALA A 80 -3.72 -1.72 -0.82
CA ALA A 80 -3.15 -1.31 -2.10
C ALA A 80 -4.10 -0.34 -2.83
N LEU A 81 -5.40 -0.62 -2.86
CA LEU A 81 -6.39 0.26 -3.49
C LEU A 81 -6.45 1.63 -2.81
N ILE A 82 -6.64 1.66 -1.48
CA ILE A 82 -6.76 2.91 -0.71
C ILE A 82 -5.43 3.68 -0.74
N GLY A 83 -4.31 2.99 -0.52
CA GLY A 83 -2.97 3.58 -0.51
C GLY A 83 -2.56 4.16 -1.86
N THR A 84 -2.88 3.47 -2.96
CA THR A 84 -2.60 4.01 -4.31
C THR A 84 -3.41 5.27 -4.59
N LEU A 85 -4.70 5.29 -4.22
CA LEU A 85 -5.53 6.48 -4.35
C LEU A 85 -5.01 7.65 -3.51
N LEU A 86 -4.59 7.40 -2.26
CA LEU A 86 -4.01 8.41 -1.40
C LEU A 86 -2.67 8.92 -1.94
N GLY A 87 -1.78 8.03 -2.41
CA GLY A 87 -0.48 8.40 -2.96
C GLY A 87 -0.60 9.19 -4.26
N LEU A 88 -1.39 8.72 -5.22
CA LEU A 88 -1.65 9.46 -6.46
C LEU A 88 -2.38 10.77 -6.20
N GLY A 89 -3.32 10.79 -5.24
CA GLY A 89 -3.99 12.02 -4.79
C GLY A 89 -3.03 13.03 -4.21
N GLY A 90 -2.06 12.59 -3.39
CA GLY A 90 -1.00 13.44 -2.84
C GLY A 90 -0.06 14.00 -3.91
N LEU A 91 0.35 13.18 -4.87
CA LEU A 91 1.17 13.60 -6.02
C LEU A 91 0.41 14.57 -6.95
N ALA A 92 -0.91 14.43 -7.05
CA ALA A 92 -1.76 15.37 -7.78
C ALA A 92 -1.93 16.70 -7.02
N ALA A 93 -2.14 16.65 -5.70
CA ALA A 93 -2.32 17.84 -4.86
C ALA A 93 -1.06 18.70 -4.76
N SER A 94 0.13 18.07 -4.79
CA SER A 94 1.42 18.76 -4.83
C SER A 94 1.82 19.28 -6.22
N ASN A 95 0.95 19.12 -7.23
CA ASN A 95 1.21 19.45 -8.64
C ASN A 95 2.37 18.67 -9.29
N GLU A 96 2.98 17.69 -8.62
CA GLU A 96 4.06 16.87 -9.19
C GLU A 96 3.59 16.06 -10.40
N LEU A 97 2.37 15.49 -10.31
CA LEU A 97 1.77 14.76 -11.42
C LEU A 97 1.50 15.66 -12.63
N THR A 98 1.11 16.92 -12.38
CA THR A 98 0.91 17.94 -13.41
C THR A 98 2.23 18.37 -14.03
N ALA A 99 3.28 18.52 -13.23
CA ALA A 99 4.63 18.84 -13.70
C ALA A 99 5.22 17.71 -14.58
N LEU A 100 5.06 16.45 -14.18
CA LEU A 100 5.50 15.29 -14.98
C LEU A 100 4.76 15.23 -16.33
N ARG A 101 3.46 15.58 -16.34
CA ARG A 101 2.69 15.69 -17.58
C ARG A 101 3.17 16.84 -18.47
N ALA A 102 3.47 18.01 -17.89
CA ALA A 102 4.01 19.15 -18.62
C ALA A 102 5.40 18.84 -19.22
N ALA A 103 6.18 17.98 -18.56
CA ALA A 103 7.45 17.45 -19.07
C ALA A 103 7.29 16.35 -20.15
N GLY A 104 6.07 16.09 -20.64
CA GLY A 104 5.80 15.15 -21.73
C GLY A 104 5.63 13.69 -21.29
N MET A 105 5.43 13.40 -20.00
CA MET A 105 5.15 12.04 -19.54
C MET A 105 3.69 11.67 -19.84
N SER A 106 3.49 10.55 -20.55
CA SER A 106 2.15 10.04 -20.86
C SER A 106 1.48 9.42 -19.63
N ARG A 107 0.14 9.49 -19.57
CA ARG A 107 -0.67 8.90 -18.47
C ARG A 107 -0.47 7.38 -18.38
N LEU A 108 -0.32 6.71 -19.52
CA LEU A 108 -0.03 5.28 -19.59
C LEU A 108 1.32 4.94 -18.97
N ARG A 109 2.33 5.81 -19.11
CA ARG A 109 3.65 5.59 -18.50
C ARG A 109 3.61 5.77 -16.98
N ILE A 110 2.83 6.73 -16.49
CA ILE A 110 2.60 6.92 -15.05
C ILE A 110 1.89 5.69 -14.47
N GLY A 111 0.82 5.21 -15.12
CA GLY A 111 0.13 3.99 -14.69
C GLY A 111 1.02 2.74 -14.74
N GLY A 112 1.79 2.58 -15.82
CA GLY A 112 2.74 1.47 -15.96
C GLY A 112 3.94 1.51 -15.02
N ALA A 113 4.24 2.65 -14.39
CA ALA A 113 5.27 2.74 -13.36
C ALA A 113 4.77 2.33 -11.97
N VAL A 114 3.45 2.29 -11.76
CA VAL A 114 2.81 1.94 -10.48
C VAL A 114 2.28 0.50 -10.46
N LEU A 115 2.00 -0.08 -11.64
CA LEU A 115 1.70 -1.51 -11.83
C LEU A 115 2.93 -2.39 -11.58
#